data_AF-A0A800LWI0-F1
#
_entry.id   AF-A0A800LWI0-F1
#
_cell.length_a   1.000
_cell.length_b   1.000
_cell.length_c   1.000
_cell.angle_alpha   90.00
_cell.angle_beta   90.00
_cell.angle_gamma   90.00
#
_symmetry.space_group_name_H-M   'P 1'
#
loop_
_entity.id
_entity.type
_entity.pdbx_description
1 polymer ?
#
loop_
_entity_poly.entity_id
_entity_poly.type
_entity_poly.pdbx_seq_one_letter_code
_entity_poly.pdbx_strand_id
1 'polypeptide(L)'
;MKETSELNPHQNYIDAVRDSASIDPMPTVQNLAKNTGLDPEEIVHYILVQWAASGSEALMATTPLALRQLKEAADASDIAKVRGMASWLLTGL
;
A
#
# COMPACT_ATOMS: atom_id res chain seq x y z
N MET A 1 1.28 41.78 -20.48
CA MET A 1 1.88 40.46 -20.17
C MET A 1 1.03 39.84 -19.07
N LYS A 2 0.26 38.78 -19.37
CA LYS A 2 -0.40 37.99 -18.33
C LYS A 2 0.52 36.82 -18.01
N GLU A 3 1.01 36.83 -16.78
CA GLU A 3 1.81 35.80 -16.15
C GLU A 3 1.01 34.50 -16.19
N THR A 4 1.40 33.60 -17.10
CA THR A 4 0.96 32.21 -17.06
C THR A 4 1.53 31.62 -15.77
N SER A 5 0.68 31.50 -14.74
CA SER A 5 0.97 30.65 -13.58
C SER A 5 1.34 29.28 -14.13
N GLU A 6 2.63 28.94 -14.06
CA GLU A 6 3.11 27.60 -14.34
C GLU A 6 2.42 26.67 -13.34
N LEU A 7 1.52 25.84 -13.83
CA LEU A 7 0.90 24.77 -13.04
C LEU A 7 2.03 23.89 -12.52
N ASN A 8 2.17 23.80 -11.20
CA ASN A 8 3.15 22.91 -10.59
C ASN A 8 2.88 21.47 -11.10
N PRO A 9 3.81 20.85 -11.85
CA PRO A 9 3.59 19.54 -12.47
C PRO A 9 3.38 18.42 -11.45
N HIS A 10 3.66 18.66 -10.17
CA HIS A 10 3.50 17.72 -9.07
C HIS A 10 2.29 18.02 -8.17
N GLN A 11 1.42 18.96 -8.55
CA GLN A 11 0.31 19.41 -7.68
C GLN A 11 -0.61 18.25 -7.25
N ASN A 12 -0.98 17.35 -8.17
CA ASN A 12 -1.80 16.18 -7.87
C ASN A 12 -1.15 15.25 -6.83
N TYR A 13 0.18 15.10 -6.88
CA TYR A 13 0.92 14.29 -5.91
C TYR A 13 0.98 14.95 -4.54
N ILE A 14 1.24 16.27 -4.51
CA ILE A 14 1.25 17.07 -3.28
C ILE A 14 -0.10 16.99 -2.57
N ASP A 15 -1.19 17.10 -3.31
CA ASP A 15 -2.53 17.03 -2.74
C ASP A 15 -2.87 15.62 -2.24
N ALA A 16 -2.49 14.57 -2.98
CA ALA A 16 -2.64 13.19 -2.49
C ALA A 16 -1.85 12.92 -1.19
N VAL A 17 -0.66 13.50 -1.03
CA VAL A 17 0.13 13.41 0.21
C VAL A 17 -0.54 14.17 1.36
N ARG A 18 -1.21 15.28 1.09
CA ARG A 18 -1.96 16.02 2.11
C ARG A 18 -3.21 15.27 2.53
N ASP A 19 -3.93 14.71 1.58
CA ASP A 19 -5.16 13.95 1.83
C ASP A 19 -4.87 12.69 2.65
N SER A 20 -3.72 12.05 2.45
CA SER A 20 -3.32 10.86 3.21
C SER A 20 -3.09 11.13 4.70
N ALA A 21 -2.83 12.37 5.11
CA ALA A 21 -2.67 12.74 6.52
C ALA A 21 -3.92 12.51 7.37
N SER A 22 -5.08 12.33 6.72
CA SER A 22 -6.34 11.97 7.40
C SER A 22 -6.44 10.48 7.76
N ILE A 23 -5.53 9.64 7.26
CA ILE A 23 -5.53 8.20 7.46
C ILE A 23 -4.41 7.84 8.43
N ASP A 24 -4.76 7.27 9.58
CA ASP A 24 -3.79 6.69 10.50
C ASP A 24 -3.56 5.20 10.14
N PRO A 25 -2.35 4.81 9.67
CA PRO A 25 -2.05 3.41 9.36
C PRO A 25 -1.70 2.58 10.61
N MET A 26 -1.45 3.23 11.76
CA MET A 26 -0.94 2.55 12.95
C MET A 26 -1.84 1.46 13.52
N PRO A 27 -3.18 1.54 13.47
CA PRO A 27 -4.03 0.44 13.94
C PRO A 27 -3.71 -0.90 13.24
N THR A 28 -3.51 -0.87 11.92
CA THR A 28 -3.12 -2.07 11.15
C THR A 28 -1.73 -2.55 11.54
N VAL A 29 -0.77 -1.62 11.67
CA VAL A 29 0.61 -1.95 12.08
C VAL A 29 0.63 -2.59 13.48
N GLN A 30 -0.16 -2.07 14.41
CA GLN A 30 -0.28 -2.58 15.77
C GLN A 30 -0.89 -3.99 15.80
N ASN A 31 -1.91 -4.24 14.96
CA ASN A 31 -2.49 -5.57 14.83
C ASN A 31 -1.48 -6.57 14.26
N LEU A 32 -0.72 -6.18 13.23
CA LEU A 32 0.36 -7.01 12.68
C LEU A 32 1.44 -7.30 13.73
N ALA A 33 1.86 -6.28 14.49
CA ALA A 33 2.83 -6.42 15.58
C ALA A 33 2.33 -7.45 16.61
N LYS A 34 1.08 -7.30 17.07
CA LYS A 34 0.45 -8.22 18.02
C LYS A 34 0.39 -9.67 17.50
N ASN A 35 0.04 -9.84 16.23
CA ASN A 35 -0.15 -11.17 15.63
C ASN A 35 1.19 -11.87 15.29
N THR A 36 2.26 -11.12 15.07
CA THR A 36 3.57 -11.65 14.67
C THR A 36 4.59 -11.69 15.81
N GLY A 37 4.35 -10.93 16.89
CA GLY A 37 5.31 -10.74 17.98
C GLY A 37 6.46 -9.79 17.64
N LEU A 38 6.38 -9.08 16.51
CA LEU A 38 7.36 -8.07 16.08
C LEU A 38 7.04 -6.71 16.68
N ASP A 39 8.05 -5.83 16.74
CA ASP A 39 7.84 -4.45 17.12
C ASP A 39 7.14 -3.66 16.00
N PRO A 40 6.18 -2.77 16.30
CA PRO A 40 5.51 -1.93 15.30
C PRO A 40 6.49 -1.16 14.42
N GLU A 41 7.61 -0.71 14.97
CA GLU A 41 8.66 0.02 14.25
C GLU A 41 9.36 -0.84 13.19
N GLU A 42 9.58 -2.13 13.46
CA GLU A 42 10.17 -3.06 12.50
C GLU A 42 9.25 -3.25 11.29
N ILE A 43 7.94 -3.31 11.52
CA ILE A 43 6.92 -3.44 10.48
C ILE A 43 6.85 -2.17 9.63
N VAL A 44 6.86 -0.98 10.27
CA VAL A 44 6.91 0.31 9.55
C VAL A 44 8.17 0.37 8.69
N HIS A 45 9.32 0.02 9.25
CA HIS A 45 10.58 0.01 8.51
C HIS A 45 10.53 -0.92 7.30
N TYR A 46 10.01 -2.14 7.48
CA TYR A 46 9.84 -3.09 6.39
C TYR A 46 8.93 -2.56 5.27
N ILE A 47 7.79 -1.95 5.62
CA ILE A 47 6.86 -1.34 4.65
C ILE A 47 7.56 -0.23 3.85
N LEU A 48 8.32 0.64 4.52
CA LEU A 48 9.07 1.72 3.87
C LEU A 48 10.18 1.18 2.95
N VAL A 49 10.89 0.11 3.36
CA VAL A 49 11.90 -0.55 2.52
C VAL A 49 11.26 -1.11 1.26
N GLN A 50 10.13 -1.80 1.37
CA GLN A 50 9.43 -2.38 0.23
C GLN A 50 8.93 -1.29 -0.74
N TRP A 51 8.41 -0.19 -0.19
CA TRP A 51 7.99 0.96 -0.99
C TRP A 51 9.19 1.60 -1.71
N ALA A 52 10.28 1.89 -0.99
CA ALA A 52 11.47 2.54 -1.56
C ALA A 52 12.15 1.65 -2.62
N ALA A 53 12.19 0.33 -2.40
CA ALA A 53 12.75 -0.63 -3.35
C ALA A 53 11.93 -0.76 -4.63
N SER A 54 10.61 -0.57 -4.55
CA SER A 54 9.68 -0.69 -5.69
C SER A 54 9.56 0.60 -6.53
N GLY A 55 10.09 1.72 -6.05
CA GLY A 55 10.08 2.99 -6.79
C GLY A 55 8.67 3.48 -7.16
N SER A 56 8.51 3.99 -8.38
CA SER A 56 7.25 4.56 -8.87
C SER A 56 6.11 3.54 -9.01
N GLU A 57 6.41 2.24 -9.11
CA GLU A 57 5.41 1.18 -9.29
C GLU A 57 4.53 0.98 -8.04
N ALA A 58 5.09 1.19 -6.84
CA ALA A 58 4.33 1.10 -5.59
C ALA A 58 3.30 2.24 -5.43
N LEU A 59 3.56 3.41 -6.03
CA LEU A 59 2.69 4.59 -5.95
C LEU A 59 1.56 4.60 -6.99
N MET A 60 1.72 3.89 -8.11
CA MET A 60 0.72 3.85 -9.20
C MET A 60 -0.35 2.75 -9.01
N ALA A 61 -0.33 2.01 -7.91
CA ALA A 61 -1.29 0.96 -7.64
C ALA A 61 -2.67 1.54 -7.22
N THR A 62 -3.49 1.95 -8.19
CA THR A 62 -4.91 2.37 -7.97
C THR A 62 -5.78 1.24 -7.40
N THR A 63 -5.34 0.01 -7.58
CA THR A 63 -5.81 -1.18 -6.86
C THR A 63 -4.57 -1.82 -6.25
N PRO A 64 -4.55 -2.18 -4.96
CA PRO A 64 -3.44 -2.90 -4.36
C PRO A 64 -3.03 -4.07 -5.24
N LEU A 65 -1.73 -4.19 -5.55
CA LEU A 65 -1.18 -5.27 -6.40
C LEU A 65 -1.69 -6.64 -5.95
N ALA A 66 -1.78 -6.87 -4.64
CA ALA A 66 -2.32 -8.08 -4.05
C ALA A 66 -3.78 -8.37 -4.41
N LEU A 67 -4.64 -7.35 -4.59
CA LEU A 67 -6.02 -7.55 -5.02
C LEU A 67 -6.12 -7.89 -6.51
N ARG A 68 -5.26 -7.32 -7.37
CA ARG A 68 -5.14 -7.75 -8.78
C ARG A 68 -4.69 -9.20 -8.87
N GLN A 69 -3.64 -9.55 -8.14
CA GLN A 69 -3.11 -10.92 -8.09
C GLN A 69 -4.12 -11.92 -7.51
N LEU A 70 -4.93 -11.51 -6.53
CA LEU A 70 -6.01 -12.34 -5.98
C LEU A 70 -7.10 -12.59 -7.03
N LYS A 71 -7.49 -11.54 -7.76
CA LYS A 71 -8.45 -11.67 -8.87
C LYS A 71 -7.91 -12.60 -9.96
N GLU A 72 -6.66 -12.41 -10.38
CA GLU A 72 -6.01 -13.25 -11.39
C GLU A 72 -5.96 -14.72 -10.95
N ALA A 73 -5.63 -14.99 -9.68
CA ALA A 73 -5.63 -16.34 -9.12
C ALA A 73 -7.04 -16.96 -9.08
N ALA A 74 -8.06 -16.16 -8.76
CA ALA A 74 -9.45 -16.60 -8.77
C ALA A 74 -9.94 -16.90 -10.19
N ASP A 75 -9.66 -16.03 -11.17
CA ASP A 75 -9.98 -16.24 -12.58
C ASP A 75 -9.29 -17.51 -13.13
N ALA A 76 -8.07 -17.81 -12.66
CA ALA A 76 -7.31 -19.00 -13.01
C ALA A 76 -7.70 -20.27 -12.21
N SER A 77 -8.66 -20.19 -11.28
CA SER A 77 -9.02 -21.29 -10.37
C SER A 77 -7.85 -21.85 -9.53
N ASP A 78 -6.81 -21.04 -9.28
CA ASP A 78 -5.69 -21.39 -8.41
C ASP A 78 -6.07 -21.20 -6.93
N ILE A 79 -6.83 -22.16 -6.42
CA ILE A 79 -7.38 -22.09 -5.06
C ILE A 79 -6.29 -22.10 -3.98
N ALA A 80 -5.12 -22.69 -4.25
CA ALA A 80 -4.01 -22.69 -3.31
C ALA A 80 -3.45 -21.28 -3.13
N LYS A 81 -3.22 -20.57 -4.25
CA LYS A 81 -2.75 -19.19 -4.24
C LYS A 81 -3.78 -18.22 -3.67
N VAL A 82 -5.07 -18.40 -4.02
CA VAL A 82 -6.17 -17.61 -3.43
C VAL A 82 -6.17 -17.74 -1.90
N ARG A 83 -6.06 -18.96 -1.36
CA ARG A 83 -6.04 -19.18 0.10
C ARG A 83 -4.80 -18.59 0.76
N GLY A 84 -3.61 -18.74 0.17
CA GLY A 84 -2.39 -18.13 0.69
C GLY A 84 -2.47 -16.61 0.75
N MET A 85 -2.97 -15.99 -0.32
CA MET A 85 -3.14 -14.55 -0.42
C MET A 85 -4.23 -14.01 0.51
N ALA A 86 -5.36 -14.71 0.61
CA ALA A 86 -6.41 -14.36 1.58
C ALA A 86 -5.90 -14.49 3.01
N SER A 87 -5.16 -15.55 3.34
CA SER A 87 -4.54 -15.71 4.65
C SER A 87 -3.58 -14.56 4.95
N TRP A 88 -2.69 -14.22 4.01
CA TRP A 88 -1.75 -13.10 4.16
C TRP A 88 -2.46 -11.74 4.33
N LEU A 89 -3.52 -11.48 3.56
CA LEU A 89 -4.32 -10.24 3.66
C LEU A 89 -5.07 -10.15 5.00
N LEU A 90 -5.58 -11.28 5.51
CA LEU A 90 -6.35 -11.33 6.75
C LEU A 90 -5.47 -11.37 8.01
N THR A 91 -4.17 -11.66 7.90
CA THR A 91 -3.22 -11.62 9.03
C THR A 91 -3.12 -10.24 9.70
N GLY A 92 -3.48 -9.17 8.99
CA GLY A 92 -3.48 -7.79 9.50
C GLY A 92 -4.82 -7.29 10.08
N LEU A 93 -5.88 -8.11 10.09
CA LEU A 93 -7.16 -7.79 10.71
C LEU A 93 -7.21 -8.19 12.19
#